data_AF-A0A5B0LPU4-F1
#
_entry.id   AF-A0A5B0LPU4-F1
#
_cell.length_a   1.000
_cell.length_b   1.000
_cell.length_c   1.000
_cell.angle_alpha   90.00
_cell.angle_beta   90.00
_cell.angle_gamma   90.00
#
_symmetry.space_group_name_H-M   'P 1'
#
loop_
_entity.id
_entity.type
_entity.pdbx_description
1 polymer ?
#
loop_
_entity_poly.entity_id
_entity_poly.type
_entity_poly.pdbx_seq_one_letter_code
_entity_poly.pdbx_strand_id
1 'polypeptide(L)'
;MFWGSSDTEQLTNYYRTVSLEPSSWESTDPRKAFLEGMGKIAIQDQYHTSLIQLVFKRIWEKPDMTEGEVKQWLEVLKYYLKKDITTRDPTAKQIPVSVLYGLHSLQLKYHQNGQLLPHIMATSAVVQGYLDKIKPTVNIKDLENVPWQKEMLFPSQGFSRQLGDMKSYQKLIPNDQDFKNAMDPNVRTSLQGLTALKEKLSSFSAHKRVLVLATFFQVLKANPHNAMAANLLREIHQSSPFQHEKELITFILQHKPNKSQSRIPSTSSSSYQRIT
;
A
#
# COMPACT_ATOMS: atom_id res chain seq x y z
N MET A 1 -14.64 -21.27 -8.20
CA MET A 1 -14.71 -22.33 -7.17
C MET A 1 -15.06 -21.64 -5.86
N PHE A 2 -16.28 -21.81 -5.37
CA PHE A 2 -16.72 -21.22 -4.09
C PHE A 2 -16.26 -22.15 -2.97
N TRP A 3 -15.37 -21.66 -2.10
CA TRP A 3 -15.00 -22.34 -0.87
C TRP A 3 -16.16 -22.24 0.12
N GLY A 4 -16.48 -23.33 0.81
CA GLY A 4 -17.47 -23.29 1.89
C GLY A 4 -17.00 -22.37 3.03
N SER A 5 -17.94 -21.75 3.75
CA SER A 5 -17.63 -20.91 4.91
C SER A 5 -16.78 -21.64 5.96
N SER A 6 -17.03 -22.95 6.13
CA SER A 6 -16.27 -23.85 7.02
C SER A 6 -14.78 -23.94 6.67
N ASP A 7 -14.43 -24.08 5.38
CA ASP A 7 -13.03 -24.26 4.95
C ASP A 7 -12.22 -22.96 5.14
N THR A 8 -12.89 -21.81 4.94
CA THR A 8 -12.29 -20.49 5.13
C THR A 8 -12.01 -20.22 6.61
N GLU A 9 -12.93 -20.62 7.49
CA GLU A 9 -12.75 -20.48 8.93
C GLU A 9 -11.66 -21.40 9.47
N GLN A 10 -11.59 -22.64 9.01
CA GLN A 10 -10.52 -23.59 9.36
C GLN A 10 -9.14 -23.07 8.97
N LEU A 11 -8.96 -22.60 7.73
CA LEU A 11 -7.68 -22.01 7.28
C LEU A 11 -7.32 -20.75 8.08
N THR A 12 -8.30 -19.91 8.38
CA THR A 12 -8.09 -18.71 9.21
C THR A 12 -7.63 -19.10 10.61
N ASN A 13 -8.27 -20.11 11.22
CA ASN A 13 -7.88 -20.64 12.53
C ASN A 13 -6.48 -21.26 12.51
N TYR A 14 -6.15 -22.05 11.48
CA TYR A 14 -4.80 -22.56 11.28
C TYR A 14 -3.76 -21.44 11.33
N TYR A 15 -3.94 -20.37 10.54
CA TYR A 15 -3.01 -19.24 10.52
C TYR A 15 -2.99 -18.41 11.82
N ARG A 16 -4.02 -18.46 12.67
CA ARG A 16 -3.98 -17.87 14.02
C ARG A 16 -3.10 -18.67 14.97
N THR A 17 -3.05 -19.99 14.79
CA THR A 17 -2.40 -20.91 15.73
C THR A 17 -1.07 -21.46 15.24
N VAL A 18 -0.61 -21.10 14.03
CA VAL A 18 0.70 -21.50 13.50
C VAL A 18 1.78 -21.38 14.57
N SER A 19 2.48 -22.49 14.77
CA SER A 19 3.66 -22.59 15.60
C SER A 19 4.81 -23.10 14.74
N LEU A 20 5.98 -22.50 14.91
CA LEU A 20 7.20 -22.86 14.20
C LEU A 20 8.32 -23.02 15.24
N GLU A 21 9.28 -23.87 14.91
CA GLU A 21 10.52 -24.09 15.67
C GLU A 21 11.74 -23.62 14.85
N PRO A 22 12.00 -22.29 14.73
CA PRO A 22 13.09 -21.78 13.90
C PRO A 22 14.49 -22.22 14.35
N SER A 23 14.63 -22.64 15.61
CA SER A 23 15.88 -23.15 16.17
C SER A 23 16.36 -24.41 15.45
N SER A 24 15.45 -25.25 14.95
CA SER A 24 15.77 -26.49 14.24
C SER A 24 16.06 -26.31 12.75
N TRP A 25 15.94 -25.08 12.21
CA TRP A 25 16.22 -24.81 10.81
C TRP A 25 17.71 -24.65 10.56
N GLU A 26 18.15 -25.02 9.36
CA GLU A 26 19.52 -24.77 8.88
C GLU A 26 19.87 -23.28 8.95
N SER A 27 21.14 -22.96 9.22
CA SER A 27 21.60 -21.56 9.30
C SER A 27 21.49 -20.81 7.97
N THR A 28 21.47 -21.53 6.85
CA THR A 28 21.31 -21.00 5.50
C THR A 28 19.84 -20.82 5.09
N ASP A 29 18.88 -21.23 5.93
CA ASP A 29 17.46 -21.09 5.62
C ASP A 29 17.07 -19.59 5.61
N PRO A 30 16.58 -19.07 4.47
CA PRO A 30 16.24 -17.65 4.38
C PRO A 30 15.11 -17.22 5.32
N ARG A 31 14.24 -18.16 5.74
CA ARG A 31 13.17 -17.89 6.70
C ARG A 31 13.74 -17.73 8.11
N LYS A 32 14.79 -18.49 8.45
CA LYS A 32 15.53 -18.35 9.72
C LYS A 32 16.20 -16.99 9.80
N ALA A 33 16.97 -16.65 8.76
CA ALA A 33 17.64 -15.35 8.66
C ALA A 33 16.67 -14.17 8.74
N PHE A 34 15.48 -14.29 8.12
CA PHE A 34 14.41 -13.30 8.26
C PHE A 34 13.96 -13.16 9.72
N LEU A 35 13.61 -14.25 10.40
CA LEU A 35 13.14 -14.21 11.79
C LEU A 35 14.21 -13.66 12.75
N GLU A 36 15.48 -14.02 12.56
CA GLU A 36 16.61 -13.46 13.31
C GLU A 36 16.77 -11.96 13.06
N GLY A 37 16.62 -11.50 11.81
CA GLY A 37 16.64 -10.09 11.47
C GLY A 37 15.50 -9.30 12.14
N MET A 38 14.30 -9.87 12.14
CA MET A 38 13.12 -9.26 12.76
C MET A 38 13.14 -9.26 14.30
N GLY A 39 13.95 -10.15 14.91
CA GLY A 39 14.15 -10.24 16.36
C GLY A 39 15.12 -9.21 16.94
N LYS A 40 15.80 -8.41 16.11
CA LYS A 40 16.76 -7.39 16.55
C LYS A 40 16.04 -6.13 17.03
N ILE A 41 15.61 -6.13 18.29
CA ILE A 41 14.82 -5.07 18.94
C ILE A 41 15.49 -3.68 18.88
N ALA A 42 16.83 -3.62 18.80
CA ALA A 42 17.56 -2.35 18.71
C ALA A 42 17.39 -1.62 17.36
N ILE A 43 16.73 -2.21 16.37
CA ILE A 43 16.59 -1.67 15.01
C ILE A 43 15.19 -1.07 14.79
N GLN A 44 15.13 0.09 14.13
CA GLN A 44 13.92 0.89 13.90
C GLN A 44 12.86 0.17 13.03
N ASP A 45 11.57 0.50 13.22
CA ASP A 45 10.42 -0.03 12.48
C ASP A 45 10.54 0.03 10.94
N GLN A 46 11.30 1.00 10.42
CA GLN A 46 11.59 1.12 8.99
C GLN A 46 12.40 -0.04 8.44
N TYR A 47 13.33 -0.60 9.24
CA TYR A 47 14.10 -1.78 8.85
C TYR A 47 13.21 -3.02 8.76
N HIS A 48 12.38 -3.26 9.77
CA HIS A 48 11.42 -4.37 9.78
C HIS A 48 10.44 -4.29 8.61
N THR A 49 9.95 -3.09 8.32
CA THR A 49 9.11 -2.81 7.15
C THR A 49 9.83 -3.16 5.86
N SER A 50 11.11 -2.78 5.72
CA SER A 50 11.93 -3.10 4.55
C SER A 50 12.15 -4.61 4.39
N LEU A 51 12.41 -5.33 5.48
CA LEU A 51 12.53 -6.79 5.45
C LEU A 51 11.23 -7.47 4.98
N ILE A 52 10.08 -7.02 5.49
CA ILE A 52 8.78 -7.53 5.03
C ILE A 52 8.59 -7.27 3.53
N GLN A 53 8.87 -6.05 3.07
CA GLN A 53 8.77 -5.71 1.66
C GLN A 53 9.69 -6.57 0.78
N LEU A 54 10.91 -6.88 1.25
CA LEU A 54 11.82 -7.77 0.54
C LEU A 54 11.29 -9.20 0.44
N VAL A 55 10.65 -9.73 1.48
CA VAL A 55 10.00 -11.06 1.43
C VAL A 55 8.92 -11.06 0.36
N PHE A 56 8.01 -10.09 0.37
CA PHE A 56 6.95 -10.02 -0.62
C PHE A 56 7.47 -9.77 -2.03
N LYS A 57 8.50 -8.94 -2.18
CA LYS A 57 9.18 -8.72 -3.46
C LYS A 57 9.78 -10.02 -3.99
N ARG A 58 10.43 -10.81 -3.14
CA ARG A 58 10.97 -12.13 -3.52
C ARG A 58 9.87 -13.09 -3.98
N ILE A 59 8.75 -13.16 -3.26
CA ILE A 59 7.60 -13.98 -3.67
C ILE A 59 7.00 -13.47 -4.98
N TRP A 60 6.95 -12.15 -5.15
CA TRP A 60 6.41 -11.49 -6.34
C TRP A 60 7.25 -11.74 -7.59
N GLU A 61 8.57 -11.63 -7.48
CA GLU A 61 9.48 -11.61 -8.62
C GLU A 61 10.08 -12.98 -8.95
N LYS A 62 10.15 -13.93 -8.00
CA LYS A 62 10.67 -15.28 -8.28
C LYS A 62 9.66 -16.05 -9.15
N PRO A 63 10.02 -16.44 -10.40
CA PRO A 63 9.12 -17.18 -11.27
C PRO A 63 8.89 -18.61 -10.77
N ASP A 64 9.92 -19.24 -10.20
CA ASP A 64 9.90 -20.66 -9.80
C ASP A 64 9.58 -20.88 -8.32
N MET A 65 8.78 -19.98 -7.71
CA MET A 65 8.37 -20.20 -6.32
C MET A 65 7.20 -21.19 -6.27
N THR A 66 7.43 -22.31 -5.60
CA THR A 66 6.43 -23.36 -5.43
C THR A 66 5.30 -22.91 -4.48
N GLU A 67 4.13 -23.51 -4.61
CA GLU A 67 3.02 -23.25 -3.69
C GLU A 67 3.39 -23.55 -2.22
N GLY A 68 4.17 -24.61 -2.00
CA GLY A 68 4.68 -24.97 -0.68
C GLY A 68 5.58 -23.88 -0.08
N GLU A 69 6.50 -23.31 -0.86
CA GLU A 69 7.35 -22.21 -0.41
C GLU A 69 6.51 -20.97 -0.03
N VAL A 70 5.49 -20.62 -0.83
CA VAL A 70 4.61 -19.48 -0.52
C VAL A 70 3.86 -19.74 0.79
N LYS A 71 3.28 -20.93 0.98
CA LYS A 71 2.56 -21.29 2.22
C LYS A 71 3.48 -21.21 3.45
N GLN A 72 4.71 -21.69 3.33
CA GLN A 72 5.72 -21.59 4.39
C GLN A 72 6.06 -20.12 4.73
N TRP A 73 6.17 -19.23 3.73
CA TRP A 73 6.36 -17.80 4.00
C TRP A 73 5.15 -17.16 4.70
N LEU A 74 3.93 -17.57 4.35
CA LEU A 74 2.71 -17.12 5.04
C LEU A 74 2.72 -17.56 6.52
N GLU A 75 3.15 -18.80 6.80
CA GLU A 75 3.32 -19.32 8.16
C GLU A 75 4.38 -18.53 8.95
N VAL A 76 5.55 -18.27 8.34
CA VAL A 76 6.64 -17.48 8.95
C VAL A 76 6.18 -16.07 9.32
N LEU A 77 5.48 -15.39 8.40
CA LEU A 77 4.94 -14.05 8.65
C LEU A 77 3.92 -14.08 9.80
N LYS A 78 3.08 -15.12 9.87
CA LYS A 78 2.11 -15.29 10.95
C LYS A 78 2.75 -15.55 12.30
N TYR A 79 3.69 -16.48 12.33
CA TYR A 79 4.46 -16.80 13.52
C TYR A 79 5.13 -15.54 14.09
N TYR A 80 5.74 -14.73 13.22
CA TYR A 80 6.36 -13.48 13.63
C TYR A 80 5.33 -12.49 14.18
N LEU A 81 4.26 -12.20 13.44
CA LEU A 81 3.24 -11.24 13.87
C LEU A 81 2.62 -11.65 15.21
N LYS A 82 2.36 -12.94 15.45
CA LYS A 82 1.84 -13.41 16.74
C LYS A 82 2.78 -13.04 17.88
N LYS A 83 4.09 -13.26 17.72
CA LYS A 83 5.10 -12.88 18.72
C LYS A 83 5.18 -11.37 18.90
N ASP A 84 5.27 -10.61 17.81
CA ASP A 84 5.39 -9.16 17.81
C ASP A 84 4.19 -8.48 18.49
N ILE A 85 2.97 -8.91 18.16
CA ILE A 85 1.72 -8.43 18.78
C ILE A 85 1.69 -8.64 20.30
N THR A 86 2.29 -9.74 20.78
CA THR A 86 2.31 -10.06 22.21
C THR A 86 3.42 -9.37 22.99
N THR A 87 4.46 -8.86 22.32
CA THR A 87 5.68 -8.37 22.98
C THR A 87 6.04 -6.92 22.70
N ARG A 88 5.56 -6.34 21.59
CA ARG A 88 5.84 -4.96 21.20
C ARG A 88 4.72 -4.01 21.55
N ASP A 89 5.09 -2.73 21.62
CA ASP A 89 4.18 -1.61 21.80
C ASP A 89 3.03 -1.68 20.76
N PRO A 90 1.76 -1.62 21.20
CA PRO A 90 0.58 -1.49 20.33
C PRO A 90 0.66 -0.35 19.29
N THR A 91 1.61 0.57 19.45
CA THR A 91 1.91 1.60 18.44
C THR A 91 2.62 1.10 17.19
N ALA A 92 3.19 -0.12 17.18
CA ALA A 92 3.93 -0.74 16.06
C ALA A 92 3.01 -1.18 14.90
N LYS A 93 2.37 -0.20 14.25
CA LYS A 93 1.36 -0.38 13.18
C LYS A 93 1.98 -0.62 11.80
N GLN A 94 3.26 -0.30 11.64
CA GLN A 94 3.92 -0.30 10.33
C GLN A 94 4.09 -1.73 9.78
N ILE A 95 4.48 -2.65 10.66
CA ILE A 95 4.71 -4.06 10.35
C ILE A 95 3.43 -4.73 9.83
N PRO A 96 2.31 -4.78 10.59
CA PRO A 96 1.08 -5.43 10.13
C PRO A 96 0.49 -4.76 8.88
N VAL A 97 0.59 -3.43 8.74
CA VAL A 97 0.17 -2.73 7.50
C VAL A 97 1.01 -3.19 6.31
N SER A 98 2.34 -3.26 6.48
CA SER A 98 3.25 -3.70 5.41
C SER A 98 2.99 -5.15 5.01
N VAL A 99 2.70 -6.01 5.98
CA VAL A 99 2.28 -7.39 5.70
C VAL A 99 0.97 -7.40 4.92
N LEU A 100 -0.03 -6.61 5.31
CA LEU A 100 -1.32 -6.59 4.63
C LEU A 100 -1.21 -6.11 3.18
N TYR A 101 -0.42 -5.08 2.88
CA TYR A 101 -0.16 -4.69 1.49
C TYR A 101 0.58 -5.78 0.69
N GLY A 102 1.52 -6.46 1.33
CA GLY A 102 2.19 -7.61 0.72
C GLY A 102 1.19 -8.70 0.35
N LEU A 103 0.29 -9.04 1.27
CA LEU A 103 -0.77 -10.03 1.03
C LEU A 103 -1.76 -9.57 -0.04
N HIS A 104 -2.20 -8.32 -0.05
CA HIS A 104 -3.02 -7.76 -1.13
C HIS A 104 -2.31 -7.88 -2.47
N SER A 105 -1.00 -7.64 -2.51
CA SER A 105 -0.22 -7.89 -3.73
C SER A 105 -0.38 -9.36 -4.11
N LEU A 106 -0.04 -10.31 -3.23
CA LEU A 106 -0.16 -11.74 -3.53
C LEU A 106 -1.57 -12.16 -3.97
N GLN A 107 -2.65 -11.56 -3.42
CA GLN A 107 -4.01 -11.79 -3.88
C GLN A 107 -4.19 -11.42 -5.36
N LEU A 108 -3.59 -10.31 -5.82
CA LEU A 108 -3.58 -9.95 -7.24
C LEU A 108 -2.78 -10.94 -8.09
N LYS A 109 -1.56 -11.31 -7.67
CA LYS A 109 -0.71 -12.24 -8.42
C LYS A 109 -1.33 -13.63 -8.53
N TYR A 110 -1.91 -14.14 -7.45
CA TYR A 110 -2.45 -15.49 -7.35
C TYR A 110 -3.99 -15.54 -7.46
N HIS A 111 -4.64 -14.51 -8.02
CA HIS A 111 -6.11 -14.42 -8.09
C HIS A 111 -6.79 -15.61 -8.79
N GLN A 112 -6.08 -16.30 -9.70
CA GLN A 112 -6.57 -17.50 -10.38
C GLN A 112 -6.09 -18.81 -9.75
N ASN A 113 -5.15 -18.76 -8.79
CA ASN A 113 -4.62 -19.95 -8.15
C ASN A 113 -5.56 -20.39 -7.00
N GLY A 114 -6.37 -21.42 -7.27
CA GLY A 114 -7.32 -21.96 -6.30
C GLY A 114 -6.68 -22.54 -5.03
N GLN A 115 -5.41 -22.95 -5.07
CA GLN A 115 -4.73 -23.58 -3.93
C GLN A 115 -4.03 -22.58 -3.01
N LEU A 116 -3.53 -21.45 -3.55
CA LEU A 116 -2.83 -20.42 -2.79
C LEU A 116 -3.74 -19.29 -2.34
N LEU A 117 -4.70 -18.88 -3.17
CA LEU A 117 -5.56 -17.74 -2.86
C LEU A 117 -6.28 -17.88 -1.50
N PRO A 118 -6.87 -19.04 -1.13
CA PRO A 118 -7.51 -19.20 0.17
C PRO A 118 -6.56 -19.01 1.35
N HIS A 119 -5.32 -19.50 1.23
CA HIS A 119 -4.29 -19.33 2.25
C HIS A 119 -3.87 -17.87 2.41
N ILE A 120 -3.72 -17.14 1.30
CA ILE A 120 -3.41 -15.71 1.30
C ILE A 120 -4.57 -14.93 1.93
N MET A 121 -5.82 -15.22 1.56
CA MET A 121 -7.01 -14.57 2.11
C MET A 121 -7.17 -14.85 3.61
N ALA A 122 -7.01 -16.10 4.05
CA ALA A 122 -7.04 -16.47 5.46
C ALA A 122 -5.95 -15.75 6.27
N THR A 123 -4.73 -15.70 5.73
CA THR A 123 -3.63 -14.93 6.34
C THR A 123 -3.99 -13.46 6.45
N SER A 124 -4.56 -12.88 5.39
CA SER A 124 -4.99 -11.47 5.33
C SER A 124 -6.06 -11.18 6.38
N ALA A 125 -7.07 -12.04 6.51
CA ALA A 125 -8.16 -11.89 7.48
C ALA A 125 -7.63 -11.84 8.93
N VAL A 126 -6.63 -12.66 9.26
CA VAL A 126 -6.01 -12.62 10.58
C VAL A 126 -5.17 -11.34 10.79
N VAL A 127 -4.49 -10.82 9.76
CA VAL A 127 -3.76 -9.53 9.89
C VAL A 127 -4.76 -8.37 10.03
N GLN A 128 -5.81 -8.36 9.21
CA GLN A 128 -6.88 -7.37 9.28
C GLN A 128 -7.54 -7.36 10.66
N GLY A 129 -7.89 -8.54 11.21
CA GLY A 129 -8.48 -8.63 12.55
C GLY A 129 -7.58 -8.12 13.67
N TYR A 130 -6.25 -8.10 13.49
CA TYR A 130 -5.35 -7.40 14.40
C TYR A 130 -5.40 -5.88 14.19
N LEU A 131 -5.31 -5.42 12.94
CA LEU A 131 -5.40 -4.00 12.61
C LEU A 131 -6.72 -3.37 13.08
N ASP A 132 -7.84 -4.07 12.96
CA ASP A 132 -9.16 -3.61 13.40
C ASP A 132 -9.23 -3.42 14.92
N LYS A 133 -8.51 -4.25 15.69
CA LYS A 133 -8.45 -4.13 17.16
C LYS A 133 -7.62 -2.92 17.61
N ILE A 134 -6.54 -2.61 16.89
CA ILE A 134 -5.67 -1.47 17.24
C ILE A 134 -6.17 -0.16 16.63
N LYS A 135 -6.93 -0.19 15.52
CA LYS A 135 -7.41 1.00 14.80
C LYS A 135 -8.06 2.05 15.73
N PRO A 136 -8.92 1.70 16.71
CA PRO A 136 -9.53 2.68 17.61
C PRO A 136 -8.53 3.44 18.50
N THR A 137 -7.35 2.89 18.75
CA THR A 137 -6.31 3.52 19.58
C THR A 137 -5.33 4.36 18.75
N VAL A 138 -5.52 4.42 17.43
CA VAL A 138 -4.63 5.16 16.53
C VAL A 138 -5.06 6.61 16.41
N ASN A 139 -4.19 7.52 16.85
CA ASN A 139 -4.31 8.91 16.48
C ASN A 139 -3.84 9.10 15.02
N ILE A 140 -4.76 9.53 14.15
CA ILE A 140 -4.48 9.72 12.72
C ILE A 140 -3.35 10.71 12.46
N LYS A 141 -3.14 11.70 13.35
CA LYS A 141 -2.07 12.70 13.22
C LYS A 141 -0.68 12.05 13.21
N ASP A 142 -0.52 10.93 13.90
CA ASP A 142 0.74 10.21 14.00
C ASP A 142 1.10 9.51 12.68
N LEU A 143 0.11 9.32 11.79
CA LEU A 143 0.28 8.67 10.50
C LEU A 143 0.58 9.66 9.36
N GLU A 144 0.51 10.96 9.61
CA GLU A 144 0.65 11.97 8.53
C GLU A 144 2.01 11.92 7.83
N ASN A 145 3.06 11.53 8.55
CA ASN A 145 4.41 11.45 7.99
C ASN A 145 4.85 10.01 7.67
N VAL A 146 3.94 9.03 7.75
CA VAL A 146 4.25 7.63 7.44
C VAL A 146 3.37 7.15 6.29
N PRO A 147 3.95 6.90 5.11
CA PRO A 147 3.18 6.51 3.95
C PRO A 147 2.59 5.12 4.18
N TRP A 148 1.56 4.79 3.39
CA TRP A 148 0.90 3.48 3.35
C TRP A 148 -0.04 3.22 4.53
N GLN A 149 0.32 3.64 5.74
CA GLN A 149 -0.46 3.37 6.95
C GLN A 149 -1.79 4.11 6.98
N LYS A 150 -1.79 5.42 6.70
CA LYS A 150 -3.04 6.19 6.67
C LYS A 150 -3.95 5.68 5.57
N GLU A 151 -3.39 5.37 4.40
CA GLU A 151 -4.11 4.88 3.24
C GLU A 151 -4.72 3.49 3.45
N MET A 152 -4.13 2.67 4.33
CA MET A 152 -4.69 1.37 4.70
C MET A 152 -5.70 1.47 5.84
N LEU A 153 -5.39 2.22 6.90
CA LEU A 153 -6.18 2.25 8.13
C LEU A 153 -7.34 3.25 8.07
N PHE A 154 -7.14 4.40 7.43
CA PHE A 154 -8.09 5.50 7.32
C PHE A 154 -8.22 6.02 5.88
N PRO A 155 -8.49 5.15 4.89
CA PRO A 155 -8.54 5.54 3.47
C PRO A 155 -9.57 6.64 3.17
N SER A 156 -10.69 6.67 3.89
CA SER A 156 -11.70 7.74 3.76
C SER A 156 -11.23 9.12 4.22
N GLN A 157 -10.13 9.19 4.97
CA GLN A 157 -9.47 10.44 5.38
C GLN A 157 -8.36 10.87 4.40
N GLY A 158 -8.22 10.14 3.29
CA GLY A 158 -7.30 10.43 2.21
C GLY A 158 -5.85 10.09 2.52
N PHE A 159 -4.97 10.77 1.79
CA PHE A 159 -3.54 10.49 1.82
C PHE A 159 -2.84 11.14 3.02
N SER A 160 -1.79 10.46 3.50
CA SER A 160 -0.73 11.00 4.35
C SER A 160 -0.06 12.18 3.66
N ARG A 161 0.60 13.06 4.42
CA ARG A 161 1.36 14.18 3.86
C ARG A 161 2.36 13.72 2.80
N GLN A 162 3.00 12.57 2.99
CA GLN A 162 3.98 12.06 2.03
C GLN A 162 3.40 11.77 0.64
N LEU A 163 2.15 11.27 0.56
CA LEU A 163 1.47 10.99 -0.71
C LEU A 163 0.56 12.14 -1.17
N GLY A 164 0.07 12.96 -0.24
CA GLY A 164 -0.86 14.06 -0.50
C GLY A 164 -0.20 15.41 -0.84
N ASP A 165 1.06 15.61 -0.47
CA ASP A 165 1.87 16.78 -0.86
C ASP A 165 2.72 16.48 -2.10
N MET A 166 2.66 17.35 -3.11
CA MET A 166 3.34 17.13 -4.38
C MET A 166 4.86 16.98 -4.23
N LYS A 167 5.49 17.85 -3.42
CA LYS A 167 6.95 17.87 -3.26
C LYS A 167 7.45 16.59 -2.57
N SER A 168 6.67 16.09 -1.62
CA SER A 168 6.97 14.85 -0.91
C SER A 168 6.70 13.63 -1.80
N TYR A 169 5.57 13.64 -2.50
CA TYR A 169 5.16 12.59 -3.42
C TYR A 169 6.16 12.38 -4.56
N GLN A 170 6.72 13.47 -5.12
CA GLN A 170 7.75 13.43 -6.16
C GLN A 170 9.01 12.63 -5.77
N LYS A 171 9.29 12.51 -4.47
CA LYS A 171 10.42 11.70 -3.97
C LYS A 171 10.10 10.21 -3.86
N LEU A 172 8.80 9.86 -3.87
CA LEU A 172 8.30 8.49 -3.70
C LEU A 172 7.90 7.85 -5.03
N ILE A 173 7.52 8.65 -6.03
CA ILE A 173 7.18 8.10 -7.34
C ILE A 173 8.39 7.37 -7.95
N PRO A 174 8.19 6.16 -8.48
CA PRO A 174 9.22 5.45 -9.21
C PRO A 174 9.70 6.31 -10.38
N ASN A 175 10.96 6.10 -10.79
CA ASN A 175 11.48 6.63 -12.05
C ASN A 175 10.86 5.87 -13.24
N ASP A 176 9.55 6.03 -13.41
CA ASP A 176 8.68 5.32 -14.35
C ASP A 176 8.02 6.35 -15.27
N GLN A 177 8.10 6.11 -16.57
CA GLN A 177 7.68 7.08 -17.58
C GLN A 177 6.17 7.34 -17.53
N ASP A 178 5.36 6.34 -17.16
CA ASP A 178 3.90 6.52 -17.09
C ASP A 178 3.53 7.46 -15.95
N PHE A 179 4.21 7.37 -14.80
CA PHE A 179 4.04 8.30 -13.68
C PHE A 179 4.48 9.71 -14.05
N LYS A 180 5.59 9.86 -14.76
CA LYS A 180 6.05 11.17 -15.25
C LYS A 180 5.04 11.79 -16.21
N ASN A 181 4.60 11.02 -17.21
CA ASN A 181 3.62 11.46 -18.20
C ASN A 181 2.31 11.85 -17.53
N ALA A 182 1.82 11.06 -16.56
CA ALA A 182 0.57 11.32 -15.85
C ALA A 182 0.59 12.66 -15.09
N MET A 183 1.78 13.06 -14.60
CA MET A 183 2.00 14.29 -13.85
C MET A 183 2.42 15.49 -14.73
N ASP A 184 2.44 15.33 -16.05
CA ASP A 184 2.83 16.38 -16.98
C ASP A 184 1.83 17.56 -16.95
N PRO A 185 2.30 18.82 -16.97
CA PRO A 185 1.41 19.99 -17.04
C PRO A 185 0.51 20.02 -18.29
N ASN A 186 0.94 19.38 -19.38
CA ASN A 186 0.14 19.22 -20.58
C ASN A 186 -0.98 18.20 -20.33
N VAL A 187 -2.23 18.67 -20.40
CA VAL A 187 -3.43 17.86 -20.13
C VAL A 187 -3.50 16.60 -21.00
N ARG A 188 -3.07 16.66 -22.25
CA ARG A 188 -3.09 15.50 -23.17
C ARG A 188 -2.06 14.45 -22.74
N THR A 189 -0.84 14.87 -22.43
CA THR A 189 0.22 13.98 -21.92
C THR A 189 -0.17 13.37 -20.58
N SER A 190 -0.71 14.18 -19.67
CA SER A 190 -1.25 13.74 -18.38
C SER A 190 -2.32 12.67 -18.56
N LEU A 191 -3.30 12.88 -19.43
CA LEU A 191 -4.36 11.92 -19.66
C LEU A 191 -3.83 10.61 -20.28
N GLN A 192 -2.86 10.68 -21.19
CA GLN A 192 -2.21 9.50 -21.76
C GLN A 192 -1.48 8.70 -20.67
N GLY A 193 -0.73 9.37 -19.79
CA GLY A 193 -0.07 8.72 -18.66
C GLY A 193 -1.06 8.07 -17.69
N LEU A 194 -2.14 8.77 -17.33
CA LEU A 194 -3.20 8.21 -16.46
C LEU A 194 -3.88 6.99 -17.08
N THR A 195 -4.10 7.01 -18.40
CA THR A 195 -4.67 5.87 -19.14
C THR A 195 -3.72 4.68 -19.08
N ALA A 196 -2.43 4.87 -19.37
CA ALA A 196 -1.42 3.82 -19.30
C ALA A 196 -1.30 3.21 -17.88
N LEU A 197 -1.34 4.05 -16.83
CA LEU A 197 -1.33 3.58 -15.44
C LEU A 197 -2.56 2.74 -15.09
N LYS A 198 -3.75 3.15 -15.56
CA LYS A 198 -4.99 2.38 -15.38
C LYS A 198 -4.91 1.02 -16.09
N GLU A 199 -4.44 0.99 -17.34
CA GLU A 199 -4.35 -0.25 -18.14
C GLU A 199 -3.41 -1.28 -17.51
N LYS A 200 -2.31 -0.82 -16.90
CA LYS A 200 -1.32 -1.68 -16.22
C LYS A 200 -1.71 -2.03 -14.78
N LEU A 201 -2.80 -1.49 -14.24
CA LEU A 201 -3.13 -1.55 -12.82
C LEU A 201 -3.29 -2.99 -12.27
N SER A 202 -3.76 -3.93 -13.09
CA SER A 202 -3.88 -5.36 -12.72
C SER A 202 -2.53 -6.04 -12.51
N SER A 203 -1.47 -5.56 -13.14
CA SER A 203 -0.09 -6.07 -13.02
C SER A 203 0.68 -5.48 -11.85
N PHE A 204 0.15 -4.43 -11.22
CA PHE A 204 0.85 -3.68 -10.18
C PHE A 204 0.65 -4.31 -8.81
N SER A 205 1.70 -4.26 -7.99
CA SER A 205 1.59 -4.57 -6.55
C SER A 205 0.63 -3.59 -5.86
N ALA A 206 0.10 -3.96 -4.70
CA ALA A 206 -0.85 -3.12 -3.97
C ALA A 206 -0.25 -1.74 -3.62
N HIS A 207 1.03 -1.68 -3.24
CA HIS A 207 1.73 -0.40 -3.00
C HIS A 207 1.77 0.47 -4.27
N LYS A 208 2.09 -0.11 -5.43
CA LYS A 208 2.15 0.63 -6.69
C LYS A 208 0.75 1.09 -7.13
N ARG A 209 -0.30 0.35 -6.82
CA ARG A 209 -1.70 0.77 -7.05
C ARG A 209 -2.08 1.98 -6.20
N VAL A 210 -1.70 2.01 -4.92
CA VAL A 210 -1.89 3.22 -4.06
C VAL A 210 -1.14 4.42 -4.63
N LEU A 211 0.07 4.22 -5.16
CA LEU A 211 0.80 5.30 -5.85
C LEU A 211 0.03 5.81 -7.08
N VAL A 212 -0.59 4.94 -7.86
CA VAL A 212 -1.47 5.35 -8.98
C VAL A 212 -2.65 6.17 -8.47
N LEU A 213 -3.31 5.76 -7.39
CA LEU A 213 -4.41 6.53 -6.80
C LEU A 213 -3.93 7.90 -6.30
N ALA A 214 -2.74 7.97 -5.71
CA ALA A 214 -2.11 9.24 -5.35
C ALA A 214 -1.79 10.10 -6.59
N THR A 215 -1.37 9.51 -7.72
CA THR A 215 -1.22 10.23 -9.00
C THR A 215 -2.53 10.90 -9.42
N PHE A 216 -3.63 10.13 -9.44
CA PHE A 216 -4.96 10.65 -9.75
C PHE A 216 -5.36 11.78 -8.80
N PHE A 217 -5.08 11.62 -7.51
CA PHE A 217 -5.33 12.67 -6.52
C PHE A 217 -4.57 13.96 -6.84
N GLN A 218 -3.27 13.88 -7.14
CA GLN A 218 -2.48 15.08 -7.45
C GLN A 218 -2.97 15.77 -8.73
N VAL A 219 -3.31 15.00 -9.78
CA VAL A 219 -3.83 15.55 -11.04
C VAL A 219 -5.18 16.22 -10.83
N LEU A 220 -6.12 15.58 -10.14
CA LEU A 220 -7.46 16.14 -9.89
C LEU A 220 -7.43 17.29 -8.87
N LYS A 221 -6.49 17.29 -7.93
CA LYS A 221 -6.26 18.42 -7.03
C LYS A 221 -5.77 19.65 -7.80
N ALA A 222 -4.87 19.48 -8.77
CA ALA A 222 -4.39 20.56 -9.63
C ALA A 222 -5.42 21.00 -10.68
N ASN A 223 -6.20 20.05 -11.21
CA ASN A 223 -7.20 20.26 -12.25
C ASN A 223 -8.56 19.63 -11.88
N PRO A 224 -9.35 20.25 -10.99
CA PRO A 224 -10.58 19.67 -10.41
C PRO A 224 -11.69 19.39 -11.42
N HIS A 225 -11.66 20.06 -12.56
CA HIS A 225 -12.65 19.94 -13.62
C HIS A 225 -12.25 18.93 -14.71
N ASN A 226 -11.15 18.18 -14.54
CA ASN A 226 -10.72 17.16 -15.50
C ASN A 226 -11.66 15.93 -15.46
N ALA A 227 -12.78 16.02 -16.18
CA ALA A 227 -13.81 14.99 -16.23
C ALA A 227 -13.28 13.65 -16.77
N MET A 228 -12.31 13.67 -17.69
CA MET A 228 -11.72 12.46 -18.26
C MET A 228 -10.91 11.69 -17.21
N ALA A 229 -10.05 12.38 -16.44
CA ALA A 229 -9.32 11.77 -15.33
C ALA A 229 -10.28 11.22 -14.25
N ALA A 230 -11.35 11.95 -13.94
CA ALA A 230 -12.38 11.49 -13.00
C ALA A 230 -13.12 10.23 -13.51
N ASN A 231 -13.40 10.13 -14.82
CA ASN A 231 -14.02 8.95 -15.41
C ASN A 231 -13.10 7.72 -15.35
N LEU A 232 -11.81 7.86 -15.71
CA LEU A 232 -10.83 6.78 -15.55
C LEU A 232 -10.79 6.27 -14.10
N LEU A 233 -10.84 7.19 -13.13
CA LEU A 233 -10.85 6.84 -11.71
C LEU A 233 -12.14 6.10 -11.29
N ARG A 234 -13.31 6.45 -11.85
CA ARG A 234 -14.56 5.72 -11.62
C ARG A 234 -14.52 4.30 -12.20
N GLU A 235 -13.84 4.10 -13.33
CA GLU A 235 -13.63 2.75 -13.89
C GLU A 235 -12.72 1.90 -12.99
N ILE A 236 -11.68 2.52 -12.39
CA ILE A 236 -10.87 1.85 -11.36
C ILE A 236 -11.73 1.50 -10.14
N HIS A 237 -12.63 2.40 -9.71
CA HIS A 237 -13.53 2.15 -8.57
C HIS A 237 -14.39 0.89 -8.75
N GLN A 238 -14.93 0.70 -9.96
CA GLN A 238 -15.78 -0.45 -10.30
C GLN A 238 -15.01 -1.78 -10.31
N SER A 239 -13.73 -1.74 -10.65
CA SER A 239 -12.89 -2.93 -10.82
C SER A 239 -11.97 -3.22 -9.62
N SER A 240 -11.86 -2.30 -8.66
CA SER A 240 -10.96 -2.49 -7.52
C SER A 240 -11.42 -3.65 -6.62
N PRO A 241 -10.53 -4.61 -6.30
CA PRO A 241 -10.87 -5.72 -5.43
C PRO A 241 -10.77 -5.36 -3.94
N PHE A 242 -10.18 -4.21 -3.59
CA PHE A 242 -9.85 -3.88 -2.20
C PHE A 242 -10.66 -2.70 -1.68
N GLN A 243 -11.22 -2.87 -0.47
CA GLN A 243 -12.06 -1.85 0.15
C GLN A 243 -11.33 -0.53 0.41
N HIS A 244 -10.08 -0.58 0.86
CA HIS A 244 -9.29 0.64 1.11
C HIS A 244 -9.06 1.47 -0.16
N GLU A 245 -8.83 0.82 -1.31
CA GLU A 245 -8.72 1.51 -2.60
C GLU A 245 -10.05 2.19 -2.98
N LYS A 246 -11.19 1.51 -2.78
CA LYS A 246 -12.52 2.08 -3.06
C LYS A 246 -12.79 3.33 -2.22
N GLU A 247 -12.43 3.27 -0.94
CA GLU A 247 -12.58 4.41 -0.03
C GLU A 247 -11.63 5.57 -0.39
N LEU A 248 -10.38 5.29 -0.79
CA LEU A 248 -9.46 6.31 -1.32
C LEU A 248 -10.01 6.95 -2.59
N ILE A 249 -10.54 6.16 -3.53
CA ILE A 249 -11.13 6.67 -4.76
C ILE A 249 -12.34 7.56 -4.46
N THR A 250 -13.20 7.13 -3.54
CA THR A 250 -14.33 7.92 -3.08
C THR A 250 -13.88 9.25 -2.49
N PHE A 251 -12.85 9.23 -1.64
CA PHE A 251 -12.23 10.44 -1.11
C PHE A 251 -11.72 11.35 -2.24
N ILE A 252 -10.99 10.83 -3.23
CA ILE A 252 -10.45 11.62 -4.34
C ILE A 252 -11.58 12.28 -5.14
N LEU A 253 -12.64 11.53 -5.47
CA LEU A 253 -13.77 12.04 -6.26
C LEU A 253 -14.60 13.09 -5.51
N GLN A 254 -14.64 13.02 -4.18
CA GLN A 254 -15.35 13.97 -3.33
C GLN A 254 -14.48 15.16 -2.90
N HIS A 255 -13.16 15.09 -3.10
CA HIS A 255 -12.23 16.12 -2.68
C HIS A 255 -12.51 17.43 -3.41
N LYS A 256 -12.95 18.45 -2.65
CA LYS A 256 -13.04 19.82 -3.14
C LYS A 256 -11.76 20.56 -2.73
N PRO A 257 -10.98 21.13 -3.67
CA PRO A 257 -9.85 21.94 -3.28
C PRO A 257 -10.33 23.15 -2.46
N ASN A 258 -9.70 23.38 -1.32
CA ASN A 258 -9.95 24.57 -0.53
C ASN A 258 -9.55 25.81 -1.36
N LYS A 259 -10.53 26.70 -1.62
CA LYS A 259 -10.36 27.97 -2.36
C LYS A 259 -9.31 28.93 -1.76
N SER A 260 -8.77 28.63 -0.58
CA SER A 260 -7.85 29.48 0.17
C SER A 260 -6.37 29.32 -0.20
N GLN A 261 -5.99 28.37 -1.07
CA GLN A 261 -4.59 28.22 -1.52
C GLN A 261 -4.31 28.68 -2.95
N SER A 262 -5.31 29.16 -3.70
CA SER A 262 -5.16 29.59 -5.10
C SER A 262 -5.08 31.11 -5.29
N ARG A 263 -4.77 31.89 -4.24
CA ARG A 263 -4.38 33.29 -4.42
C ARG A 263 -2.87 33.38 -4.57
N ILE A 264 -2.38 33.14 -5.79
CA ILE A 264 -1.13 33.76 -6.22
C ILE A 264 -1.42 35.27 -6.27
N PRO A 265 -0.69 36.14 -5.55
CA PRO A 265 -0.86 37.57 -5.70
C PRO A 265 -0.43 37.96 -7.11
N SER A 266 -1.39 38.32 -7.95
CA SER A 266 -1.15 39.01 -9.20
C SER A 266 -1.08 40.51 -8.93
N THR A 267 0.13 41.06 -8.79
CA THR A 267 0.47 42.48 -8.97
C THR A 267 1.98 42.60 -8.79
N SER A 268 2.77 43.34 -9.55
CA SER A 268 2.55 44.19 -10.71
C SER A 268 3.93 44.76 -11.05
N SER A 269 4.21 44.96 -12.33
CA SER A 269 5.36 45.68 -12.87
C SER A 269 5.65 46.98 -12.11
N SER A 270 6.91 47.22 -11.73
CA SER A 270 7.40 48.54 -11.35
C SER A 270 8.85 48.72 -11.81
N SER A 271 8.97 49.53 -12.86
CA SER A 271 10.04 50.48 -13.20
C SER A 271 11.50 50.15 -12.90
N TYR A 272 12.25 49.99 -13.99
CA TYR A 272 13.65 50.38 -14.11
C TYR A 272 13.88 51.79 -13.53
N GLN A 273 14.81 51.92 -12.59
CA GLN A 273 15.57 53.15 -12.40
C GLN A 273 17.01 52.89 -12.84
N ARG A 274 17.42 53.59 -13.91
CA ARG A 274 18.83 53.81 -14.26
C ARG A 274 19.46 54.67 -13.18
N ILE A 275 20.59 54.24 -12.65
CA ILE A 275 21.51 55.09 -11.93
C ILE A 275 22.55 55.56 -12.96
N THR A 276 22.62 56.88 -13.16
CA THR A 276 23.78 57.60 -13.70
C THR A 276 24.75 57.89 -12.58
#